data_AF-A0A0N0DAL0-F1
#
_entry.id   AF-A0A0N0DAL0-F1
#
_cell.length_a   1.000
_cell.length_b   1.000
_cell.length_c   1.000
_cell.angle_alpha   90.00
_cell.angle_beta   90.00
_cell.angle_gamma   90.00
#
_symmetry.space_group_name_H-M   'P 1'
#
loop_
_entity.id
_entity.type
_entity.pdbx_description
1 polymer ?
#
loop_
_entity_poly.entity_id
_entity_poly.type
_entity_poly.pdbx_seq_one_letter_code
_entity_poly.pdbx_strand_id
1 'polypeptide(L)'
;MDRKPEQHGFLHCIGATQTFDYRRGDVVDQILKFVDNKPEPKLPYIIDCIGSLEGTLRPLTKIAQPGSIVAVMLPVILRDATVDEEPEYEMDVGRVLVGEWAGGVEVRGVRTHFYLSNEYFKQNLQPEIVPKLLEDGVITPNRYRVVEGSSAVERAQRAVDILRNKDVSGERLVWRIAEEDV
;
A
#
# COMPACT_ATOMS: atom_id res chain seq x y z
N MET A 1 8.30 4.72 -1.13
CA MET A 1 8.37 3.88 -2.35
C MET A 1 9.42 2.83 -2.08
N ASP A 2 9.06 1.56 -2.20
CA ASP A 2 9.88 0.42 -1.78
C ASP A 2 11.18 0.35 -2.62
N ARG A 3 12.30 0.82 -2.06
CA ARG A 3 13.45 1.22 -2.88
C ARG A 3 14.40 0.09 -3.25
N LYS A 4 14.21 -1.16 -2.80
CA LYS A 4 15.28 -2.18 -2.89
C LYS A 4 14.81 -3.61 -3.19
N PRO A 5 15.52 -4.35 -4.09
CA PRO A 5 15.32 -5.78 -4.32
C PRO A 5 15.44 -6.65 -3.05
N GLU A 6 16.09 -6.10 -2.02
CA GLU A 6 16.25 -6.68 -0.67
C GLU A 6 14.91 -7.02 0.01
N GLN A 7 13.78 -6.45 -0.45
CA GLN A 7 12.47 -6.72 0.15
C GLN A 7 11.77 -7.96 -0.41
N HIS A 8 12.17 -8.46 -1.58
CA HIS A 8 11.49 -9.59 -2.21
C HIS A 8 11.49 -10.85 -1.33
N GLY A 9 12.62 -11.16 -0.69
CA GLY A 9 12.71 -12.29 0.23
C GLY A 9 11.75 -12.15 1.42
N PHE A 10 11.63 -10.95 1.98
CA PHE A 10 10.70 -10.67 3.06
C PHE A 10 9.23 -10.78 2.60
N LEU A 11 8.90 -10.24 1.41
CA LEU A 11 7.56 -10.33 0.84
C LEU A 11 7.11 -11.79 0.65
N HIS A 12 8.02 -12.66 0.21
CA HIS A 12 7.76 -14.10 0.15
C HIS A 12 7.49 -14.70 1.53
N CYS A 13 8.28 -14.34 2.55
CA CYS A 13 8.06 -14.81 3.92
C CYS A 13 6.69 -14.43 4.48
N ILE A 14 6.10 -13.31 4.04
CA ILE A 14 4.77 -12.85 4.49
C ILE A 14 3.64 -13.20 3.52
N GLY A 15 3.88 -14.09 2.55
CA GLY A 15 2.82 -14.71 1.74
C GLY A 15 2.79 -14.34 0.26
N ALA A 16 3.72 -13.52 -0.25
CA ALA A 16 3.79 -13.27 -1.69
C ALA A 16 4.21 -14.55 -2.45
N THR A 17 3.42 -14.97 -3.43
CA THR A 17 3.79 -16.10 -4.30
C THR A 17 4.91 -15.73 -5.28
N GLN A 18 4.89 -14.50 -5.79
CA GLN A 18 5.87 -13.96 -6.72
C GLN A 18 6.02 -12.45 -6.49
N THR A 19 7.24 -11.95 -6.63
CA THR A 19 7.56 -10.52 -6.51
C THR A 19 8.22 -10.02 -7.79
N PHE A 20 7.94 -8.77 -8.15
CA PHE A 20 8.52 -8.13 -9.32
C PHE A 20 9.08 -6.75 -8.95
N ASP A 21 10.22 -6.39 -9.52
CA ASP A 21 10.79 -5.05 -9.34
C ASP A 21 10.05 -4.07 -10.27
N TYR A 22 9.20 -3.24 -9.68
CA TYR A 22 8.36 -2.28 -10.39
C TYR A 22 9.14 -1.18 -11.11
N ARG A 23 10.44 -1.05 -10.88
CA ARG A 23 11.30 -0.07 -11.58
C ARG A 23 11.73 -0.57 -12.96
N ARG A 24 11.53 -1.86 -13.23
CA ARG A 24 11.88 -2.45 -14.52
C ARG A 24 10.87 -2.01 -15.57
N GLY A 25 11.37 -1.51 -16.70
CA GLY A 25 10.52 -1.07 -17.81
C GLY A 25 9.64 -2.18 -18.40
N ASP A 26 10.03 -3.45 -18.21
CA ASP A 26 9.32 -4.64 -18.68
C ASP A 26 8.45 -5.30 -17.59
N VAL A 27 8.22 -4.66 -16.44
CA VAL A 27 7.50 -5.28 -15.31
C VAL A 27 6.06 -5.72 -15.66
N VAL A 28 5.36 -4.94 -16.48
CA VAL A 28 4.00 -5.26 -16.95
C VAL A 28 4.00 -6.59 -17.71
N ASP A 29 4.95 -6.75 -18.64
CA ASP A 29 5.08 -7.98 -19.45
C ASP A 29 5.48 -9.17 -18.58
N GLN A 30 6.35 -8.97 -17.58
CA GLN A 30 6.72 -10.01 -16.62
C GLN A 30 5.52 -10.50 -15.81
N ILE A 31 4.68 -9.57 -15.32
CA ILE A 31 3.47 -9.91 -14.57
C ILE A 31 2.50 -10.68 -15.47
N LEU A 32 2.18 -10.16 -16.65
CA LEU A 32 1.23 -10.78 -17.59
C LEU A 32 1.70 -12.17 -18.03
N LYS A 33 2.99 -12.34 -18.29
CA LYS A 33 3.59 -13.64 -18.62
C LYS A 33 3.46 -14.64 -17.46
N PHE A 34 3.65 -14.19 -16.22
CA PHE A 34 3.52 -15.06 -15.05
C PHE A 34 2.09 -15.60 -14.86
N VAL A 35 1.08 -14.80 -15.22
CA VAL A 35 -0.33 -15.19 -15.10
C VAL A 35 -0.96 -15.72 -16.38
N ASP A 36 -0.17 -15.97 -17.43
CA ASP A 36 -0.70 -16.24 -18.77
C ASP A 36 -1.59 -17.49 -18.86
N ASN A 37 -1.30 -18.51 -18.04
CA ASN A 37 -2.05 -19.76 -17.98
C ASN A 37 -3.29 -19.71 -17.08
N LYS A 38 -3.65 -18.55 -16.52
CA LYS A 38 -4.84 -18.39 -15.67
C LYS A 38 -6.09 -18.10 -16.51
N PRO A 39 -7.28 -18.50 -16.05
CA PRO A 39 -8.54 -18.10 -16.68
C PRO A 39 -8.72 -16.59 -16.61
N GLU A 40 -9.49 -16.05 -17.55
CA GLU A 40 -9.83 -14.63 -17.60
C GLU A 40 -10.91 -14.25 -16.57
N PRO A 41 -10.83 -13.07 -15.90
CA PRO A 41 -9.67 -12.19 -15.89
C PRO A 41 -8.50 -12.84 -15.15
N LYS A 42 -7.29 -12.76 -15.72
CA LYS A 42 -6.08 -13.38 -15.15
C LYS A 42 -5.77 -12.90 -13.73
N LEU A 43 -6.18 -11.66 -13.43
CA LEU A 43 -6.07 -11.00 -12.13
C LEU A 43 -7.43 -10.38 -11.73
N PRO A 44 -8.35 -11.16 -11.13
CA PRO A 44 -9.68 -10.67 -10.80
C PRO A 44 -9.68 -9.59 -9.71
N TYR A 45 -8.67 -9.58 -8.84
CA TYR A 45 -8.54 -8.62 -7.74
C TYR A 45 -7.14 -8.03 -7.74
N ILE A 46 -7.07 -6.71 -7.72
CA ILE A 46 -5.84 -5.93 -7.68
C ILE A 46 -5.98 -4.91 -6.54
N ILE A 47 -4.98 -4.85 -5.66
CA ILE A 47 -4.93 -3.85 -4.58
C ILE A 47 -3.72 -2.96 -4.83
N ASP A 48 -3.96 -1.68 -5.08
CA ASP A 48 -2.92 -0.66 -5.17
C ASP A 48 -2.78 0.04 -3.81
N CYS A 49 -1.66 -0.21 -3.13
CA CYS A 49 -1.32 0.38 -1.85
C CYS A 49 -0.54 1.71 -1.96
N ILE A 50 -0.31 2.20 -3.18
CA ILE A 50 0.46 3.43 -3.45
C ILE A 50 -0.46 4.53 -3.98
N GLY A 51 -1.36 4.20 -4.91
CA GLY A 51 -2.26 5.17 -5.52
C GLY A 51 -1.56 6.24 -6.35
N SER A 52 -0.40 5.95 -6.95
CA SER A 52 0.32 6.90 -7.80
C SER A 52 -0.24 6.88 -9.22
N LEU A 53 -0.63 8.05 -9.75
CA LEU A 53 -1.18 8.17 -11.11
C LEU A 53 -0.25 7.53 -12.15
N GLU A 54 0.99 7.98 -12.21
CA GLU A 54 1.98 7.52 -13.17
C GLU A 54 2.71 6.26 -12.69
N GLY A 55 2.94 6.14 -11.38
CA GLY A 55 3.79 5.09 -10.81
C GLY A 55 3.10 3.73 -10.71
N THR A 56 1.78 3.70 -10.50
CA THR A 56 1.04 2.44 -10.30
C THR A 56 -0.22 2.35 -11.15
N LEU A 57 -1.06 3.38 -11.19
CA LEU A 57 -2.36 3.31 -11.85
C LEU A 57 -2.25 3.19 -13.38
N ARG A 58 -1.41 4.01 -14.04
CA ARG A 58 -1.22 3.93 -15.49
C ARG A 58 -0.60 2.60 -15.95
N PRO A 59 0.35 1.98 -15.23
CA PRO A 59 0.73 0.58 -15.50
C PRO A 59 -0.42 -0.41 -15.31
N LEU A 60 -1.26 -0.23 -14.28
CA LEU A 60 -2.38 -1.13 -14.00
C LEU A 60 -3.47 -1.09 -15.07
N THR A 61 -3.65 0.01 -15.83
CA THR A 61 -4.59 0.04 -16.98
C THR A 61 -4.21 -0.97 -18.07
N LYS A 62 -2.93 -1.35 -18.16
CA LYS A 62 -2.40 -2.35 -19.09
C LYS A 62 -2.51 -3.79 -18.55
N ILE A 63 -2.75 -3.94 -17.24
CA ILE A 63 -2.79 -5.23 -16.55
C ILE A 63 -4.24 -5.66 -16.29
N ALA A 64 -5.09 -4.72 -15.85
CA ALA A 64 -6.48 -5.00 -15.50
C ALA A 64 -7.30 -5.32 -16.77
N GLN A 65 -8.09 -6.38 -16.67
CA GLN A 65 -8.91 -6.92 -17.76
C GLN A 65 -10.40 -6.79 -17.43
N PRO A 66 -11.31 -6.89 -18.42
CA PRO A 66 -12.75 -6.93 -18.14
C PRO A 66 -13.10 -7.95 -17.04
N GLY A 67 -13.83 -7.51 -16.02
CA GLY A 67 -14.15 -8.32 -14.83
C GLY A 67 -13.15 -8.20 -13.67
N SER A 68 -12.02 -7.51 -13.86
CA SER A 68 -11.08 -7.20 -12.77
C SER A 68 -11.63 -6.10 -11.87
N ILE A 69 -11.37 -6.20 -10.56
CA ILE A 69 -11.64 -5.15 -9.58
C ILE A 69 -10.31 -4.60 -9.08
N VAL A 70 -10.09 -3.30 -9.27
CA VAL A 70 -8.92 -2.56 -8.79
C VAL A 70 -9.31 -1.71 -7.59
N ALA A 71 -8.82 -2.10 -6.41
CA ALA A 71 -8.98 -1.37 -5.16
C ALA A 71 -7.78 -0.45 -4.94
N VAL A 72 -7.99 0.86 -4.93
CA VAL A 72 -6.93 1.87 -4.79
C VAL A 72 -7.01 2.49 -3.40
N MET A 73 -5.92 2.37 -2.62
CA MET A 73 -5.81 3.08 -1.35
C MET A 73 -5.71 4.59 -1.60
N LEU A 74 -6.74 5.32 -1.15
CA LEU A 74 -6.82 6.77 -1.34
C LEU A 74 -5.90 7.55 -0.37
N PRO A 75 -5.44 8.76 -0.76
CA PRO A 75 -5.73 9.47 -2.01
C PRO A 75 -4.96 8.94 -3.23
N VAL A 76 -5.43 9.26 -4.44
CA VAL A 76 -4.59 9.15 -5.64
C VAL A 76 -3.63 10.32 -5.69
N ILE A 77 -2.34 10.04 -5.82
CA ILE A 77 -1.26 11.01 -5.97
C ILE A 77 -1.17 11.40 -7.44
N LEU A 78 -1.65 12.60 -7.76
CA LEU A 78 -1.51 13.19 -9.11
C LEU A 78 -0.12 13.83 -9.27
N ARG A 79 0.37 14.48 -8.21
CA ARG A 79 1.72 15.05 -8.15
C ARG A 79 2.29 14.92 -6.74
N ASP A 80 3.49 14.37 -6.63
CA ASP A 80 4.24 14.35 -5.38
C ASP A 80 4.61 15.76 -4.92
N ALA A 81 4.73 15.98 -3.61
CA ALA A 81 5.27 17.22 -3.07
C ALA A 81 6.75 17.36 -3.43
N THR A 82 7.18 18.60 -3.69
CA THR A 82 8.60 18.97 -3.80
C THR A 82 8.93 20.03 -2.73
N VAL A 83 10.16 20.56 -2.72
CA VAL A 83 10.53 21.65 -1.80
C VAL A 83 9.70 22.90 -2.07
N ASP A 84 9.40 23.16 -3.34
CA ASP A 84 8.79 24.41 -3.80
C ASP A 84 7.31 24.26 -4.16
N GLU A 85 6.81 23.03 -4.26
CA GLU A 85 5.45 22.78 -4.73
C GLU A 85 4.68 21.82 -3.82
N GLU A 86 3.44 22.19 -3.53
CA GLU A 86 2.49 21.35 -2.78
C GLU A 86 2.07 20.12 -3.61
N PRO A 87 1.76 18.98 -2.96
CA PRO A 87 1.25 17.81 -3.66
C PRO A 87 -0.18 18.02 -4.18
N GLU A 88 -0.53 17.31 -5.24
CA GLU A 88 -1.90 17.26 -5.77
C GLU A 88 -2.48 15.86 -5.61
N TYR A 89 -3.70 15.81 -5.09
CA TYR A 89 -4.41 14.58 -4.76
C TYR A 89 -5.81 14.55 -5.36
N GLU A 90 -6.24 13.36 -5.78
CA GLU A 90 -7.63 13.08 -6.15
C GLU A 90 -8.23 12.05 -5.18
N MET A 91 -9.44 12.36 -4.70
CA MET A 91 -10.19 11.54 -3.73
C MET A 91 -11.25 10.67 -4.41
N ASP A 92 -11.57 10.95 -5.67
CA ASP A 92 -12.53 10.24 -6.51
C ASP A 92 -11.80 9.49 -7.64
N VAL A 93 -11.61 8.18 -7.46
CA VAL A 93 -10.97 7.32 -8.47
C VAL A 93 -11.71 7.30 -9.80
N GLY A 94 -13.00 7.65 -9.83
CA GLY A 94 -13.79 7.71 -11.06
C GLY A 94 -13.37 8.84 -12.00
N ARG A 95 -12.59 9.80 -11.50
CA ARG A 95 -12.02 10.91 -12.29
C ARG A 95 -10.62 10.63 -12.81
N VAL A 96 -10.03 9.50 -12.42
CA VAL A 96 -8.63 9.17 -12.69
C VAL A 96 -8.53 8.23 -13.87
N LEU A 97 -7.72 8.61 -14.88
CA LEU A 97 -7.47 7.83 -16.10
C LEU A 97 -8.76 7.44 -16.84
N VAL A 98 -9.74 8.36 -16.88
CA VAL A 98 -11.03 8.16 -17.55
C VAL A 98 -10.80 7.82 -19.02
N GLY A 99 -11.32 6.67 -19.45
CA GLY A 99 -11.17 6.17 -20.81
C GLY A 99 -9.88 5.37 -21.08
N GLU A 100 -8.95 5.29 -20.13
CA GLU A 100 -7.76 4.45 -20.27
C GLU A 100 -7.97 3.03 -19.72
N TRP A 101 -8.91 2.84 -18.79
CA TRP A 101 -9.27 1.52 -18.29
C TRP A 101 -9.99 0.70 -19.35
N ALA A 102 -9.68 -0.60 -19.44
CA ALA A 102 -10.42 -1.52 -20.27
C ALA A 102 -11.90 -1.58 -19.84
N GLY A 103 -12.81 -1.68 -20.82
CA GLY A 103 -14.24 -1.78 -20.54
C GLY A 103 -14.57 -2.96 -19.63
N GLY A 104 -15.37 -2.73 -18.58
CA GLY A 104 -15.72 -3.76 -17.60
C GLY A 104 -14.70 -3.96 -16.47
N VAL A 105 -13.62 -3.17 -16.41
CA VAL A 105 -12.82 -3.04 -15.19
C VAL A 105 -13.58 -2.18 -14.18
N GLU A 106 -13.65 -2.63 -12.93
CA GLU A 106 -14.21 -1.85 -11.83
C GLU A 106 -13.08 -1.26 -10.99
N VAL A 107 -13.07 0.07 -10.81
CA VAL A 107 -12.07 0.77 -9.98
C VAL A 107 -12.75 1.34 -8.74
N ARG A 108 -12.23 1.01 -7.56
CA ARG A 108 -12.79 1.42 -6.26
C ARG A 108 -11.76 2.14 -5.41
N GLY A 109 -12.11 3.33 -4.92
CA GLY A 109 -11.33 4.01 -3.90
C GLY A 109 -11.58 3.40 -2.52
N VAL A 110 -10.53 3.03 -1.81
CA VAL A 110 -10.57 2.42 -0.47
C VAL A 110 -10.02 3.40 0.57
N ARG A 111 -10.73 3.53 1.68
CA ARG A 111 -10.31 4.32 2.85
C ARG A 111 -10.21 3.43 4.07
N THR A 112 -9.18 3.64 4.88
CA THR A 112 -8.75 2.78 5.98
C THR A 112 -9.76 2.60 7.14
N HIS A 113 -10.75 3.48 7.28
CA HIS A 113 -11.65 3.48 8.45
C HIS A 113 -13.09 3.02 8.16
N PHE A 114 -13.38 2.48 6.97
CA PHE A 114 -14.75 2.03 6.64
C PHE A 114 -15.17 0.73 7.30
N TYR A 115 -14.26 -0.02 7.93
CA TYR A 115 -14.65 -1.23 8.67
C TYR A 115 -15.60 -0.90 9.84
N LEU A 116 -15.56 0.33 10.36
CA LEU A 116 -16.48 0.80 11.40
C LEU A 116 -17.93 0.92 10.92
N SER A 117 -18.16 1.00 9.61
CA SER A 117 -19.50 1.01 9.01
C SER A 117 -20.13 -0.38 8.93
N ASN A 118 -19.34 -1.42 9.16
CA ASN A 118 -19.82 -2.79 9.30
C ASN A 118 -19.95 -3.10 10.80
N GLU A 119 -21.17 -3.29 11.30
CA GLU A 119 -21.41 -3.42 12.74
C GLU A 119 -20.69 -4.64 13.35
N TYR A 120 -20.54 -5.73 12.58
CA TYR A 120 -19.76 -6.89 13.01
C TYR A 120 -18.26 -6.55 13.12
N PHE A 121 -17.64 -5.95 12.10
CA PHE A 121 -16.22 -5.61 12.16
C PHE A 121 -15.91 -4.51 13.16
N LYS A 122 -16.78 -3.52 13.32
CA LYS A 122 -16.65 -2.50 14.35
C LYS A 122 -16.50 -3.10 15.75
N GLN A 123 -17.28 -4.13 16.06
CA GLN A 123 -17.29 -4.77 17.38
C GLN A 123 -16.19 -5.81 17.54
N ASN A 124 -15.85 -6.55 16.48
CA ASN A 124 -15.03 -7.76 16.61
C ASN A 124 -13.64 -7.66 15.96
N LEU A 125 -13.43 -6.78 14.96
CA LEU A 125 -12.19 -6.81 14.17
C LEU A 125 -10.95 -6.49 15.00
N GLN A 126 -10.92 -5.33 15.65
CA GLN A 126 -9.78 -4.89 16.46
C GLN A 126 -9.74 -5.52 17.86
N PRO A 127 -10.87 -5.72 18.57
CA PRO A 127 -10.83 -6.26 19.93
C PRO A 127 -10.62 -7.76 20.02
N GLU A 128 -11.05 -8.55 19.02
CA GLU A 128 -11.04 -10.01 19.09
C GLU A 128 -10.26 -10.66 17.94
N ILE A 129 -10.64 -10.36 16.69
CA ILE A 129 -10.12 -11.05 15.50
C ILE A 129 -8.62 -10.78 15.32
N VAL A 130 -8.20 -9.51 15.27
CA VAL A 130 -6.78 -9.14 15.07
C VAL A 130 -5.89 -9.66 16.21
N PRO A 131 -6.24 -9.48 17.51
CA PRO A 131 -5.49 -10.07 18.61
C PRO A 131 -5.37 -11.59 18.51
N LYS A 132 -6.45 -12.29 18.13
CA LYS A 132 -6.41 -13.74 17.97
C LYS A 132 -5.48 -14.17 16.84
N LEU A 133 -5.53 -13.50 15.70
CA LEU A 133 -4.64 -13.77 14.56
C LEU A 133 -3.15 -13.52 14.91
N LEU A 134 -2.88 -12.53 15.78
CA LEU A 134 -1.53 -12.27 16.30
C LEU A 134 -1.08 -13.36 17.27
N GLU A 135 -1.94 -13.74 18.21
CA GLU A 135 -1.66 -14.80 19.19
C GLU A 135 -1.39 -16.14 18.49
N ASP A 136 -2.18 -16.47 17.47
CA ASP A 136 -2.03 -17.70 16.68
C ASP A 136 -0.87 -17.64 15.67
N GLY A 137 -0.20 -16.49 15.54
CA GLY A 137 0.91 -16.29 14.60
C GLY A 137 0.50 -16.30 13.13
N VAL A 138 -0.80 -16.16 12.83
CA VAL A 138 -1.32 -16.07 11.45
C VAL A 138 -0.87 -14.76 10.80
N ILE A 139 -0.79 -13.69 11.58
CA ILE A 139 -0.21 -12.41 11.18
C ILE A 139 0.89 -12.01 12.15
N THR A 140 1.86 -11.25 11.65
CA THR A 140 2.93 -10.67 12.47
C THR A 140 2.94 -9.15 12.30
N PRO A 141 3.32 -8.38 13.33
CA PRO A 141 3.56 -6.95 13.16
C PRO A 141 4.60 -6.69 12.07
N ASN A 142 4.47 -5.57 11.36
CA ASN A 142 5.52 -5.10 10.48
C ASN A 142 6.81 -4.88 11.27
N ARG A 143 7.97 -5.11 10.62
CA ARG A 143 9.25 -4.64 11.15
C ARG A 143 9.13 -3.17 11.49
N TYR A 144 9.70 -2.76 12.61
CA TYR A 144 9.65 -1.37 13.04
C TYR A 144 11.03 -0.86 13.42
N ARG A 145 11.20 0.45 13.25
CA ARG A 145 12.38 1.18 13.67
C ARG A 145 11.97 2.15 14.76
N VAL A 146 12.58 2.02 15.93
CA VAL A 146 12.41 3.01 17.00
C VAL A 146 13.19 4.26 16.63
N VAL A 147 12.52 5.42 16.67
CA VAL A 147 13.12 6.72 16.41
C VAL A 147 13.57 7.32 17.74
N GLU A 148 14.88 7.49 17.89
CA GLU A 148 15.52 7.99 19.11
C GLU A 148 15.65 9.51 19.11
N GLY A 149 15.62 10.10 20.31
CA GLY A 149 15.69 11.55 20.54
C GLY A 149 15.54 11.88 22.03
N SER A 150 16.01 13.07 22.43
CA SER A 150 16.04 13.54 23.83
C SER A 150 14.66 13.89 24.39
N SER A 151 13.66 14.08 23.53
CA SER A 151 12.28 14.35 23.91
C SER A 151 11.29 13.73 22.91
N ALA A 152 10.04 13.56 23.33
CA ALA A 152 8.98 13.04 22.46
C ALA A 152 8.77 13.90 21.20
N VAL A 153 8.88 15.23 21.31
CA VAL A 153 8.75 16.16 20.18
C VAL A 153 9.90 15.97 19.20
N GLU A 154 11.12 15.83 19.70
CA GLU A 154 12.28 15.60 18.84
C GLU A 154 12.16 14.27 18.09
N ARG A 155 11.71 13.20 18.77
CA ARG A 155 11.48 11.89 18.14
C ARG A 155 10.41 11.97 17.05
N ALA A 156 9.30 12.67 17.31
CA ALA A 156 8.24 12.87 16.33
C ALA A 156 8.73 13.65 15.10
N GLN A 157 9.45 14.75 15.31
CA GLN A 157 9.99 15.56 14.21
C GLN A 157 10.96 14.73 13.34
N ARG A 158 11.89 14.00 13.97
CA ARG A 158 12.81 13.10 13.25
C ARG A 158 12.07 12.02 12.45
N ALA A 159 11.02 11.43 13.02
CA ALA A 159 10.23 10.43 12.33
C ALA A 159 9.55 11.01 11.07
N VAL A 160 9.00 12.22 11.18
CA VAL A 160 8.41 12.95 10.04
C VAL A 160 9.47 13.27 8.99
N ASP A 161 10.66 13.70 9.39
CA ASP A 161 11.75 14.02 8.46
C ASP A 161 12.23 12.78 7.69
N ILE A 162 12.38 11.64 8.36
CA ILE A 162 12.69 10.35 7.72
C ILE A 162 11.62 9.99 6.68
N LEU A 163 10.33 10.17 7.02
CA LEU A 163 9.23 9.91 6.08
C LEU A 163 9.27 10.85 4.87
N ARG A 164 9.48 12.15 5.09
CA ARG A 164 9.54 13.16 4.01
C ARG A 164 10.70 12.91 3.05
N ASN A 165 11.86 12.53 3.59
CA ASN A 165 13.01 12.15 2.78
C ASN A 165 12.86 10.77 2.13
N LYS A 166 11.75 10.06 2.42
CA LYS A 166 11.41 8.71 1.96
C LYS A 166 12.46 7.66 2.41
N ASP A 167 13.19 7.92 3.51
CA ASP A 167 14.40 7.17 3.95
C ASP A 167 14.09 5.87 4.73
N VAL A 168 12.82 5.49 4.80
CA VAL A 168 12.36 4.23 5.39
C VAL A 168 11.81 3.31 4.29
N SER A 169 12.11 2.02 4.38
CA SER A 169 11.61 1.01 3.43
C SER A 169 11.31 -0.28 4.17
N GLY A 170 10.09 -0.80 4.03
CA GLY A 170 9.68 -2.08 4.65
C GLY A 170 9.67 -2.08 6.18
N GLU A 171 9.66 -0.90 6.79
CA GLU A 171 9.63 -0.70 8.24
C GLU A 171 8.60 0.37 8.63
N ARG A 172 8.02 0.23 9.81
CA ARG A 172 7.20 1.27 10.46
C ARG A 172 8.05 2.07 11.42
N LEU A 173 8.00 3.40 11.33
CA LEU A 173 8.64 4.25 12.34
C LEU A 173 7.76 4.28 13.60
N VAL A 174 8.37 4.06 14.75
CA VAL A 174 7.72 4.09 16.07
C VAL A 174 8.55 4.95 16.99
N TRP A 175 7.93 5.74 17.85
CA TRP A 175 8.64 6.47 18.90
C TRP A 175 7.87 6.42 20.20
N ARG A 176 8.60 6.38 21.31
CA ARG A 176 8.01 6.42 22.65
C ARG A 176 7.59 7.84 22.99
N ILE A 177 6.46 7.98 23.69
CA ILE A 177 5.99 9.26 24.21
C ILE A 177 6.52 9.51 25.63
N ALA A 178 6.59 8.46 26.45
CA ALA A 178 7.19 8.48 27.78
C ALA A 178 8.23 7.35 27.90
N GLU A 179 9.19 7.50 28.81
CA GLU A 179 10.24 6.51 29.07
C GLU A 179 9.79 5.40 30.03
N GLU A 180 8.70 5.64 30.78
CA GLU A 180 8.08 4.66 31.69
C GLU A 180 6.89 3.99 31.01
N ASP A 181 6.72 2.69 31.23
CA ASP A 181 5.52 1.95 30.82
C ASP A 181 4.35 2.38 31.73
N VAL A 182 3.22 2.76 31.12
CA VAL A 182 1.95 3.06 31.82
C VAL A 182 1.15 1.79 32.03
#